data_AF-A0A516GP64-F1
#
_entry.id   AF-A0A516GP64-F1
#
_cell.length_a   1.000
_cell.length_b   1.000
_cell.length_c   1.000
_cell.angle_alpha   90.00
_cell.angle_beta   90.00
_cell.angle_gamma   90.00
#
_symmetry.space_group_name_H-M   'P 1'
#
loop_
_entity.id
_entity.type
_entity.pdbx_description
1 polymer ?
#
loop_
_entity_poly.entity_id
_entity_poly.type
_entity_poly.pdbx_seq_one_letter_code
_entity_poly.pdbx_strand_id
1 'polypeptide(L)'
;MIKKVLACLMITVLIASCKTNKDTALTGDNSMNSLDWNGIYVGTTPCADCEGIKTVIELNSDLTFTEKTKYLGKSKTVNTETGSFSWDKTGTKVILKTKNQTQTYFVGETSITLLDTSGEKITGDLANAYMLKKQHLEDLKDKPWKLVEFYGKPIENVSKAPYLILHSSDNRVSGNTSCNGFGGEYELLEGNRVTFSKMMHTMMACPNMTVETEFMKVLEVADNYTLVNGILNLNKGRMATMAKFEVDYFVN
;
A
#
# COMPACT_ATOMS: atom_id res chain seq x y z
N MET A 1 -78.19 51.72 -24.09
CA MET A 1 -76.87 51.25 -24.57
C MET A 1 -76.04 50.85 -23.36
N ILE A 2 -75.50 49.64 -23.38
CA ILE A 2 -74.92 48.94 -22.23
C ILE A 2 -73.43 49.31 -22.06
N LYS A 3 -73.11 49.65 -20.81
CA LYS A 3 -71.84 49.65 -20.05
C LYS A 3 -70.56 49.12 -20.74
N LYS A 4 -69.43 49.76 -20.40
CA LYS A 4 -68.23 49.08 -19.86
C LYS A 4 -67.33 50.07 -19.10
N VAL A 5 -67.26 49.87 -17.79
CA VAL A 5 -66.31 50.48 -16.85
C VAL A 5 -65.10 49.53 -16.79
N LEU A 6 -63.90 50.04 -16.99
CA LEU A 6 -62.66 49.26 -16.92
C LEU A 6 -62.00 49.51 -15.55
N ALA A 7 -62.13 48.54 -14.65
CA ALA A 7 -61.42 48.51 -13.37
C ALA A 7 -60.03 47.87 -13.57
N CYS A 8 -58.97 48.58 -13.21
CA CYS A 8 -57.60 48.07 -13.25
C CYS A 8 -57.28 47.44 -11.89
N LEU A 9 -57.05 46.12 -11.90
CA LEU A 9 -56.80 45.29 -10.72
C LEU A 9 -55.31 45.39 -10.33
N MET A 10 -55.03 45.71 -9.06
CA MET A 10 -53.69 45.60 -8.46
C MET A 10 -53.26 44.13 -8.36
N ILE A 11 -52.05 43.81 -8.82
CA ILE A 11 -51.37 42.53 -8.58
C ILE A 11 -50.19 42.80 -7.65
N THR A 12 -50.35 42.46 -6.38
CA THR A 12 -49.28 42.41 -5.38
C THR A 12 -48.48 41.11 -5.56
N VAL A 13 -47.21 41.25 -5.95
CA VAL A 13 -46.27 40.12 -6.08
C VAL A 13 -45.71 39.79 -4.71
N LEU A 14 -46.04 38.61 -4.18
CA LEU A 14 -45.43 38.02 -2.99
C LEU A 14 -44.11 37.35 -3.39
N ILE A 15 -42.97 37.95 -3.01
CA ILE A 15 -41.66 37.35 -3.20
C ILE A 15 -41.42 36.38 -2.03
N ALA A 16 -41.59 35.08 -2.28
CA ALA A 16 -41.18 34.04 -1.35
C ALA A 16 -39.64 34.00 -1.27
N SER A 17 -39.09 34.37 -0.11
CA SER A 17 -37.66 34.26 0.16
C SER A 17 -37.26 32.80 0.32
N CYS A 18 -36.65 32.20 -0.69
CA CYS A 18 -35.95 30.92 -0.56
C CYS A 18 -34.78 31.09 0.42
N LYS A 19 -34.84 30.40 1.57
CA LYS A 19 -33.65 30.13 2.38
C LYS A 19 -32.80 29.14 1.63
N THR A 20 -31.71 29.61 1.05
CA THR A 20 -30.60 28.77 0.61
C THR A 20 -30.03 28.07 1.84
N ASN A 21 -30.25 26.76 1.95
CA ASN A 21 -29.43 25.91 2.83
C ASN A 21 -27.99 26.04 2.34
N LYS A 22 -27.15 26.75 3.08
CA LYS A 22 -25.70 26.61 2.96
C LYS A 22 -25.39 25.19 3.39
N ASP A 23 -25.14 24.31 2.43
CA ASP A 23 -24.25 23.19 2.67
C ASP A 23 -23.01 23.77 3.33
N THR A 24 -22.77 23.40 4.59
CA THR A 24 -21.53 23.71 5.29
C THR A 24 -20.41 23.05 4.51
N ALA A 25 -19.83 23.80 3.57
CA ALA A 25 -18.55 23.48 2.97
C ALA A 25 -17.59 23.17 4.13
N LEU A 26 -16.90 22.03 4.03
CA LEU A 26 -15.79 21.64 4.90
C LEU A 26 -14.79 22.81 4.93
N THR A 27 -14.93 23.69 5.91
CA THR A 27 -14.20 24.96 6.00
C THR A 27 -13.21 24.81 7.15
N GLY A 28 -11.95 24.58 6.78
CA GLY A 28 -10.85 24.30 7.69
C GLY A 28 -9.88 23.28 7.10
N ASP A 29 -8.61 23.38 7.48
CA ASP A 29 -7.59 22.39 7.13
C ASP A 29 -7.89 21.08 7.85
N ASN A 30 -7.98 19.99 7.09
CA ASN A 30 -8.23 18.63 7.58
C ASN A 30 -7.45 17.61 6.76
N SER A 31 -7.47 16.34 7.20
CA SER A 31 -6.71 15.28 6.53
C SER A 31 -7.09 15.12 5.05
N MET A 32 -8.38 15.25 4.71
CA MET A 32 -8.89 15.08 3.35
C MET A 32 -8.34 16.12 2.36
N ASN A 33 -8.15 17.38 2.79
CA ASN A 33 -7.74 18.48 1.91
C ASN A 33 -6.26 18.89 2.05
N SER A 34 -5.61 18.53 3.16
CA SER A 34 -4.25 18.99 3.47
C SER A 34 -3.18 17.92 3.29
N LEU A 35 -3.55 16.63 3.33
CA LEU A 35 -2.60 15.53 3.25
C LEU A 35 -2.64 14.86 1.87
N ASP A 36 -1.48 14.42 1.40
CA ASP A 36 -1.40 13.38 0.36
C ASP A 36 -1.77 12.04 1.01
N TRP A 37 -3.06 11.79 1.19
CA TRP A 37 -3.55 10.62 1.92
C TRP A 37 -3.63 9.36 1.04
N ASN A 38 -3.68 9.48 -0.28
CA ASN A 38 -3.72 8.32 -1.17
C ASN A 38 -2.39 7.58 -1.13
N GLY A 39 -2.43 6.26 -1.24
CA GLY A 39 -1.24 5.41 -1.22
C GLY A 39 -1.44 4.09 -0.51
N ILE A 40 -0.33 3.39 -0.30
CA ILE A 40 -0.29 2.05 0.27
C ILE A 40 0.08 2.14 1.75
N TYR A 41 -0.72 1.52 2.61
CA TYR A 41 -0.55 1.48 4.05
C TYR A 41 -0.36 0.03 4.48
N VAL A 42 0.65 -0.22 5.32
CA VAL A 42 1.02 -1.57 5.73
C VAL A 42 1.21 -1.64 7.24
N GLY A 43 0.72 -2.73 7.83
CA GLY A 43 0.93 -3.03 9.25
C GLY A 43 0.51 -4.46 9.58
N THR A 44 0.72 -4.86 10.83
CA THR A 44 0.26 -6.15 11.35
C THR A 44 -0.57 -5.86 12.59
N THR A 45 -1.89 -6.06 12.48
CA THR A 45 -2.80 -5.81 13.60
C THR A 45 -2.91 -7.03 14.52
N PRO A 46 -3.27 -6.83 15.80
CA PRO A 46 -3.48 -7.94 16.73
C PRO A 46 -4.56 -8.91 16.24
N CYS A 47 -4.36 -10.18 16.53
CA CYS A 47 -5.27 -11.26 16.19
C CYS A 47 -5.64 -12.03 17.45
N ALA A 48 -6.92 -12.32 17.65
CA ALA A 48 -7.39 -12.98 18.87
C ALA A 48 -6.81 -14.40 19.03
N ASP A 49 -6.57 -15.07 17.92
CA ASP A 49 -6.26 -16.49 17.90
C ASP A 49 -5.16 -16.85 16.88
N CYS A 50 -4.38 -15.86 16.43
CA CYS A 50 -3.25 -16.04 15.51
C CYS A 50 -2.10 -15.09 15.84
N GLU A 51 -0.96 -15.21 15.15
CA GLU A 51 0.23 -14.39 15.44
C GLU A 51 0.01 -12.90 15.12
N GLY A 52 -0.93 -12.61 14.22
CA GLY A 52 -1.27 -11.26 13.78
C GLY A 52 -1.95 -11.29 12.41
N ILE A 53 -2.57 -10.18 12.04
CA ILE A 53 -3.18 -10.02 10.72
C ILE A 53 -2.31 -9.03 9.94
N LYS A 54 -1.54 -9.54 8.97
CA LYS A 54 -0.81 -8.67 8.05
C LYS A 54 -1.83 -8.00 7.13
N THR A 55 -1.89 -6.67 7.17
CA THR A 55 -2.86 -5.87 6.43
C THR A 55 -2.13 -4.90 5.50
N VAL A 56 -2.57 -4.85 4.26
CA VAL A 56 -2.16 -3.88 3.25
C VAL A 56 -3.41 -3.19 2.72
N ILE A 57 -3.48 -1.87 2.83
CA ILE A 57 -4.59 -1.07 2.30
C ILE A 57 -4.03 -0.07 1.30
N GLU A 58 -4.54 -0.12 0.09
CA GLU A 58 -4.30 0.89 -0.93
C GLU A 58 -5.54 1.80 -1.02
N LEU A 59 -5.35 3.09 -0.76
CA LEU A 59 -6.37 4.12 -0.93
C LEU A 59 -6.10 4.90 -2.21
N ASN A 60 -7.05 4.90 -3.14
CA ASN A 60 -6.95 5.58 -4.41
C ASN A 60 -7.60 6.97 -4.37
N SER A 61 -7.09 7.89 -5.20
CA SER A 61 -7.61 9.27 -5.31
C SER A 61 -9.05 9.34 -5.83
N ASP A 62 -9.54 8.29 -6.50
CA ASP A 62 -10.92 8.16 -7.00
C ASP A 62 -11.90 7.61 -5.95
N LEU A 63 -11.49 7.57 -4.68
CA LEU A 63 -12.25 7.06 -3.54
C LEU A 63 -12.55 5.56 -3.58
N THR A 64 -11.73 4.80 -4.31
CA THR A 64 -11.71 3.33 -4.24
C THR A 64 -10.59 2.82 -3.34
N PHE A 65 -10.71 1.59 -2.86
CA PHE A 65 -9.64 0.94 -2.12
C PHE A 65 -9.49 -0.53 -2.49
N THR A 66 -8.28 -1.03 -2.24
CA THR A 66 -7.97 -2.46 -2.18
C THR A 66 -7.42 -2.79 -0.81
N GLU A 67 -8.02 -3.75 -0.12
CA GLU A 67 -7.53 -4.28 1.15
C GLU A 67 -7.07 -5.73 0.95
N LYS A 68 -5.85 -6.05 1.39
CA LYS A 68 -5.32 -7.41 1.43
C LYS A 68 -4.99 -7.80 2.85
N THR A 69 -5.41 -8.99 3.28
CA THR A 69 -5.15 -9.51 4.62
C THR A 69 -4.62 -10.94 4.60
N LYS A 70 -3.70 -11.26 5.52
CA LYS A 70 -3.20 -12.62 5.76
C LYS A 70 -3.14 -12.87 7.26
N TYR A 71 -3.82 -13.93 7.72
CA TYR A 71 -3.79 -14.38 9.11
C TYR A 71 -2.51 -15.20 9.34
N LEU A 72 -1.51 -14.58 9.97
CA LEU A 72 -0.19 -15.15 10.20
C LEU A 72 -0.28 -16.36 11.13
N GLY A 73 0.50 -17.41 10.82
CA GLY A 73 0.47 -18.69 11.53
C GLY A 73 -0.77 -19.57 11.27
N LYS A 74 -1.79 -19.07 10.55
CA LYS A 74 -3.05 -19.79 10.33
C LYS A 74 -3.35 -20.17 8.88
N SER A 75 -3.15 -19.24 7.96
CA SER A 75 -3.53 -19.43 6.57
C SER A 75 -2.42 -18.98 5.64
N LYS A 76 -2.25 -19.74 4.55
CA LYS A 76 -1.39 -19.32 3.43
C LYS A 76 -2.13 -18.40 2.46
N THR A 77 -3.45 -18.32 2.56
CA THR A 77 -4.30 -17.53 1.66
C THR A 77 -4.24 -16.05 2.02
N VAL A 78 -4.08 -15.23 1.00
CA VAL A 78 -4.27 -13.77 1.09
C VAL A 78 -5.70 -13.47 0.68
N ASN A 79 -6.48 -12.90 1.59
CA ASN A 79 -7.81 -12.41 1.26
C ASN A 79 -7.67 -11.03 0.61
N THR A 80 -8.45 -10.77 -0.42
CA THR A 80 -8.50 -9.46 -1.10
C THR A 80 -9.92 -8.97 -1.13
N GLU A 81 -10.17 -7.80 -0.56
CA GLU A 81 -11.43 -7.07 -0.65
C GLU A 81 -11.20 -5.77 -1.42
N THR A 82 -12.18 -5.36 -2.22
CA THR A 82 -12.16 -4.09 -2.96
C THR A 82 -13.48 -3.37 -2.76
N GLY A 83 -13.47 -2.05 -2.88
CA GLY A 83 -14.69 -1.26 -2.72
C GLY A 83 -14.43 0.23 -2.86
N SER A 84 -15.42 1.00 -2.43
CA SER A 84 -15.32 2.46 -2.31
C SER A 84 -15.31 2.85 -0.84
N PHE A 85 -14.65 3.96 -0.53
CA PHE A 85 -14.66 4.54 0.81
C PHE A 85 -15.25 5.95 0.78
N SER A 86 -15.67 6.43 1.94
CA SER A 86 -16.17 7.79 2.14
C SER A 86 -15.46 8.46 3.30
N TRP A 87 -15.30 9.78 3.22
CA TRP A 87 -14.84 10.58 4.35
C TRP A 87 -15.98 10.85 5.33
N ASP A 88 -15.65 10.95 6.61
CA ASP A 88 -16.56 11.47 7.61
C ASP A 88 -16.77 12.99 7.45
N LYS A 89 -17.73 13.55 8.19
CA LYS A 89 -18.07 14.98 8.09
C LYS A 89 -16.94 15.91 8.53
N THR A 90 -15.94 15.42 9.24
CA THR A 90 -14.77 16.22 9.65
C THR A 90 -13.64 16.19 8.64
N GLY A 91 -13.66 15.25 7.69
CA GLY A 91 -12.55 15.03 6.75
C GLY A 91 -11.30 14.46 7.41
N THR A 92 -11.44 13.78 8.55
CA THR A 92 -10.30 13.18 9.29
C THR A 92 -10.34 11.66 9.31
N LYS A 93 -11.51 11.06 9.02
CA LYS A 93 -11.70 9.61 9.04
C LYS A 93 -12.19 9.12 7.68
N VAL A 94 -11.64 8.00 7.22
CA VAL A 94 -12.14 7.26 6.05
C VAL A 94 -12.91 6.03 6.51
N ILE A 95 -14.03 5.75 5.83
CA ILE A 95 -14.94 4.66 6.13
C ILE A 95 -14.92 3.72 4.93
N LEU A 96 -14.24 2.59 5.08
CA LEU A 96 -14.10 1.54 4.08
C LEU A 96 -15.26 0.57 4.24
N LYS A 97 -16.03 0.37 3.17
CA LYS A 97 -17.18 -0.55 3.16
C LYS A 97 -16.90 -1.70 2.21
N THR A 98 -16.94 -2.91 2.73
CA THR A 98 -16.97 -4.14 1.93
C THR A 98 -18.33 -4.82 2.11
N LYS A 99 -18.53 -5.96 1.43
CA LYS A 99 -19.79 -6.73 1.57
C LYS A 99 -20.00 -7.25 3.00
N ASN A 100 -18.92 -7.48 3.74
CA ASN A 100 -18.93 -8.20 5.01
C ASN A 100 -18.70 -7.29 6.21
N GLN A 101 -18.03 -6.15 6.02
CA GLN A 101 -17.57 -5.32 7.12
C GLN A 101 -17.52 -3.84 6.74
N THR A 102 -17.65 -3.00 7.76
CA THR A 102 -17.35 -1.57 7.69
C THR A 102 -16.20 -1.30 8.65
N GLN A 103 -15.12 -0.73 8.13
CA GLN A 103 -13.96 -0.36 8.92
C GLN A 103 -13.79 1.15 8.85
N THR A 104 -13.44 1.78 9.98
CA THR A 104 -13.16 3.21 10.05
C THR A 104 -11.71 3.43 10.41
N TYR A 105 -11.04 4.28 9.66
CA TYR A 105 -9.64 4.64 9.89
C TYR A 105 -9.50 6.14 10.11
N PHE A 106 -8.76 6.54 11.14
CA PHE A 106 -8.28 7.92 11.27
C PHE A 106 -7.07 8.13 10.36
N VAL A 107 -7.07 9.22 9.58
CA VAL A 107 -6.00 9.55 8.63
C VAL A 107 -5.05 10.57 9.24
N GLY A 108 -3.81 10.15 9.48
CA GLY A 108 -2.70 11.03 9.86
C GLY A 108 -1.74 11.28 8.69
N GLU A 109 -0.68 12.06 8.93
CA GLU A 109 0.28 12.47 7.88
C GLU A 109 0.97 11.29 7.18
N THR A 110 1.34 10.26 7.93
CA THR A 110 2.12 9.11 7.43
C THR A 110 1.51 7.77 7.81
N SER A 111 0.25 7.75 8.23
CA SER A 111 -0.41 6.53 8.69
C SER A 111 -1.93 6.61 8.66
N ILE A 112 -2.56 5.43 8.65
CA ILE A 112 -3.97 5.27 8.99
C ILE A 112 -4.07 4.39 10.24
N THR A 113 -4.96 4.76 11.16
CA THR A 113 -5.16 4.01 12.40
C THR A 113 -6.57 3.42 12.42
N LEU A 114 -6.68 2.10 12.54
CA LEU A 114 -7.97 1.42 12.68
C LEU A 114 -8.64 1.88 13.98
N LEU A 115 -9.90 2.29 13.87
CA LEU A 115 -10.72 2.75 14.99
C LEU A 115 -11.62 1.61 15.49
N ASP A 116 -12.08 1.74 16.72
CA ASP A 116 -13.07 0.82 17.28
C ASP A 116 -14.47 1.02 16.65
N THR A 117 -15.44 0.23 17.10
CA THR A 117 -16.82 0.28 16.60
C THR A 117 -17.56 1.57 16.95
N SER A 118 -17.07 2.35 17.93
CA SER A 118 -17.59 3.68 18.26
C SER A 118 -16.94 4.80 17.44
N GLY A 119 -15.89 4.46 16.67
CA GLY A 119 -15.14 5.41 15.86
C GLY A 119 -14.06 6.15 16.66
N GLU A 120 -13.65 5.61 17.81
CA GLU A 120 -12.59 6.16 18.65
C GLU A 120 -11.28 5.41 18.47
N LYS A 121 -10.17 6.07 18.78
CA LYS A 121 -8.85 5.43 18.73
C LYS A 121 -8.73 4.40 19.84
N ILE A 122 -8.27 3.21 19.49
CA ILE A 122 -7.94 2.18 20.47
C ILE A 122 -6.79 2.68 21.34
N THR A 123 -6.94 2.56 22.65
CA THR A 123 -5.98 3.06 23.66
C THR A 123 -5.26 1.91 24.38
N GLY A 124 -4.28 2.25 25.22
CA GLY A 124 -3.47 1.29 25.97
C GLY A 124 -2.27 0.77 25.18
N ASP A 125 -1.66 -0.30 25.68
CA ASP A 125 -0.36 -0.81 25.19
C ASP A 125 -0.41 -1.28 23.73
N LEU A 126 -1.60 -1.63 23.23
CA LEU A 126 -1.80 -2.11 21.86
C LEU A 126 -2.18 -1.00 20.87
N ALA A 127 -2.29 0.27 21.29
CA ALA A 127 -2.75 1.35 20.42
C ALA A 127 -1.95 1.45 19.10
N ASN A 128 -0.62 1.34 19.19
CA ASN A 128 0.27 1.40 18.03
C ASN A 128 0.13 0.19 17.10
N ALA A 129 -0.35 -0.95 17.60
CA ALA A 129 -0.53 -2.17 16.80
C ALA A 129 -1.68 -2.03 15.79
N TYR A 130 -2.58 -1.06 15.97
CA TYR A 130 -3.68 -0.75 15.05
C TYR A 130 -3.33 0.29 13.99
N MET A 131 -2.07 0.74 13.94
CA MET A 131 -1.58 1.72 12.98
C MET A 131 -0.95 1.04 11.77
N LEU A 132 -1.42 1.38 10.57
CA LEU A 132 -0.80 1.02 9.30
C LEU A 132 0.01 2.20 8.77
N LYS A 133 1.29 1.99 8.50
CA LYS A 133 2.20 3.05 8.05
C LYS A 133 2.17 3.20 6.54
N LYS A 134 2.12 4.44 6.05
CA LYS A 134 2.23 4.75 4.62
C LYS A 134 3.58 4.26 4.10
N GLN A 135 3.57 3.67 2.92
CA GLN A 135 4.75 3.19 2.22
C GLN A 135 5.07 4.14 1.07
N HIS A 136 6.31 4.60 0.96
CA HIS A 136 6.73 5.43 -0.17
C HIS A 136 7.28 4.53 -1.27
N LEU A 137 6.72 4.58 -2.48
CA LEU A 137 7.14 3.69 -3.58
C LEU A 137 8.62 3.81 -3.96
N GLU A 138 9.26 4.93 -3.60
CA GLU A 138 10.67 5.23 -3.85
C GLU A 138 11.62 4.73 -2.75
N ASP A 139 11.10 4.17 -1.65
CA ASP A 139 11.95 3.56 -0.62
C ASP A 139 12.38 2.16 -1.05
N LEU A 140 13.69 1.93 -1.10
CA LEU A 140 14.28 0.63 -1.44
C LEU A 140 14.34 -0.33 -0.24
N LYS A 141 14.48 0.19 0.98
CA LYS A 141 14.79 -0.60 2.18
C LYS A 141 13.52 -1.13 2.85
N ASP A 142 13.69 -2.19 3.65
CA ASP A 142 12.70 -2.81 4.53
C ASP A 142 11.41 -3.27 3.83
N LYS A 143 11.53 -3.58 2.53
CA LYS A 143 10.44 -4.09 1.71
C LYS A 143 10.80 -5.42 1.07
N PRO A 144 9.80 -6.33 0.97
CA PRO A 144 9.93 -7.55 0.19
C PRO A 144 9.78 -7.25 -1.30
N TRP A 145 10.91 -7.25 -2.00
CA TRP A 145 10.99 -7.15 -3.45
C TRP A 145 10.89 -8.55 -4.06
N LYS A 146 9.69 -8.91 -4.51
CA LYS A 146 9.41 -10.18 -5.17
C LYS A 146 9.92 -10.16 -6.61
N LEU A 147 10.72 -11.15 -7.00
CA LEU A 147 11.22 -11.30 -8.36
C LEU A 147 10.06 -11.63 -9.31
N VAL A 148 9.99 -10.93 -10.44
CA VAL A 148 8.98 -11.17 -11.48
C VAL A 148 9.59 -11.59 -12.82
N GLU A 149 10.75 -11.05 -13.20
CA GLU A 149 11.37 -11.31 -14.49
C GLU A 149 12.90 -11.39 -14.40
N PHE A 150 13.49 -12.19 -15.29
CA PHE A 150 14.90 -12.11 -15.67
C PHE A 150 15.04 -11.71 -17.12
N TYR A 151 15.87 -10.71 -17.42
CA TYR A 151 16.16 -10.24 -18.78
C TYR A 151 14.91 -10.00 -19.64
N GLY A 152 13.85 -9.46 -19.04
CA GLY A 152 12.56 -9.18 -19.68
C GLY A 152 11.67 -10.41 -19.93
N LYS A 153 12.03 -11.59 -19.38
CA LYS A 153 11.22 -12.80 -19.44
C LYS A 153 10.65 -13.11 -18.05
N PRO A 154 9.33 -13.39 -17.93
CA PRO A 154 8.74 -13.83 -16.67
C PRO A 154 9.43 -15.07 -16.13
N ILE A 155 9.57 -15.14 -14.80
CA ILE A 155 10.04 -16.36 -14.14
C ILE A 155 8.93 -17.42 -14.13
N GLU A 156 9.30 -18.68 -14.31
CA GLU A 156 8.37 -19.82 -14.35
C GLU A 156 8.86 -20.96 -13.45
N ASN A 157 7.97 -21.90 -13.13
CA ASN A 157 8.29 -23.14 -12.40
C ASN A 157 8.94 -22.91 -11.02
N VAL A 158 8.46 -21.90 -10.28
CA VAL A 158 8.89 -21.60 -8.91
C VAL A 158 8.06 -22.37 -7.88
N SER A 159 8.73 -22.89 -6.85
CA SER A 159 8.10 -23.57 -5.71
C SER A 159 7.57 -22.59 -4.65
N LYS A 160 8.21 -21.43 -4.51
CA LYS A 160 7.78 -20.28 -3.72
C LYS A 160 8.24 -19.00 -4.41
N ALA A 161 7.52 -17.90 -4.17
CA ALA A 161 7.87 -16.60 -4.73
C ALA A 161 9.27 -16.16 -4.25
N PRO A 162 10.26 -16.01 -5.16
CA PRO A 162 11.57 -15.50 -4.79
C PRO A 162 11.47 -14.03 -4.44
N TYR A 163 12.22 -13.60 -3.44
CA TYR A 163 12.27 -12.19 -3.04
C TYR A 163 13.60 -11.84 -2.41
N LEU A 164 13.87 -10.53 -2.32
CA LEU A 164 14.92 -9.96 -1.48
C LEU A 164 14.35 -8.86 -0.56
N ILE A 165 15.00 -8.65 0.58
CA ILE A 165 14.77 -7.52 1.49
C ILE A 165 16.13 -6.90 1.78
N LEU A 166 16.23 -5.58 1.63
CA LEU A 166 17.38 -4.80 2.08
C LEU A 166 17.07 -4.21 3.46
N HIS A 167 17.67 -4.77 4.51
CA HIS A 167 17.43 -4.34 5.88
C HIS A 167 18.17 -3.03 6.17
N SER A 168 17.46 -2.03 6.67
CA SER A 168 18.05 -0.74 7.03
C SER A 168 18.83 -0.78 8.35
N SER A 169 18.53 -1.74 9.23
CA SER A 169 19.09 -1.81 10.58
C SER A 169 20.57 -2.21 10.63
N ASP A 170 21.01 -3.06 9.70
CA ASP A 170 22.35 -3.67 9.72
C ASP A 170 22.99 -3.76 8.33
N ASN A 171 22.41 -3.10 7.31
CA ASN A 171 22.85 -3.16 5.91
C ASN A 171 22.98 -4.59 5.36
N ARG A 172 22.15 -5.50 5.84
CA ARG A 172 22.09 -6.86 5.30
C ARG A 172 21.03 -7.01 4.22
N VAL A 173 21.32 -7.89 3.27
CA VAL A 173 20.34 -8.40 2.32
C VAL A 173 19.98 -9.83 2.73
N SER A 174 18.70 -10.18 2.64
CA SER A 174 18.26 -11.56 2.77
C SER A 174 17.06 -11.85 1.90
N GLY A 175 16.80 -13.12 1.67
CA GLY A 175 15.56 -13.52 1.02
C GLY A 175 15.57 -14.98 0.65
N ASN A 176 14.83 -15.32 -0.40
CA ASN A 176 14.81 -16.66 -0.95
C ASN A 176 14.85 -16.65 -2.47
N THR A 177 15.40 -17.73 -3.02
CA THR A 177 15.64 -17.93 -4.45
C THR A 177 14.73 -19.00 -5.05
N SER A 178 13.46 -19.07 -4.60
CA SER A 178 12.54 -20.21 -4.81
C SER A 178 12.94 -21.50 -4.10
N CYS A 179 14.18 -21.98 -4.22
CA CYS A 179 14.58 -23.20 -3.51
C CYS A 179 15.18 -22.83 -2.16
N ASN A 180 16.34 -22.17 -2.17
CA ASN A 180 17.09 -21.84 -0.97
C ASN A 180 16.76 -20.48 -0.37
N GLY A 181 17.11 -20.34 0.92
CA GLY A 181 17.25 -19.04 1.54
C GLY A 181 18.65 -18.49 1.26
N PHE A 182 18.79 -17.17 1.21
CA PHE A 182 20.09 -16.52 1.08
C PHE A 182 20.24 -15.34 2.03
N GLY A 183 21.48 -14.97 2.29
CA GLY A 183 21.85 -13.79 3.06
C GLY A 183 23.20 -13.23 2.62
N GLY A 184 23.42 -11.95 2.92
CA GLY A 184 24.68 -11.26 2.67
C GLY A 184 24.60 -9.81 3.14
N GLU A 185 25.51 -9.00 2.63
CA GLU A 185 25.59 -7.56 2.88
C GLU A 185 25.29 -6.78 1.60
N TYR A 186 24.77 -5.56 1.73
CA TYR A 186 24.63 -4.64 0.60
C TYR A 186 25.18 -3.26 0.95
N GLU A 187 25.63 -2.54 -0.07
CA GLU A 187 26.00 -1.13 0.00
C GLU A 187 25.28 -0.35 -1.08
N LEU A 188 24.69 0.80 -0.71
CA LEU A 188 24.10 1.75 -1.65
C LEU A 188 25.02 2.96 -1.78
N LEU A 189 25.38 3.29 -3.01
CA LEU A 189 26.31 4.37 -3.35
C LEU A 189 25.58 5.43 -4.17
N GLU A 190 26.15 6.63 -4.23
CA GLU A 190 25.61 7.72 -5.05
C GLU A 190 25.38 7.31 -6.51
N GLY A 191 24.31 7.84 -7.10
CA GLY A 191 23.91 7.54 -8.48
C GLY A 191 23.21 6.19 -8.64
N ASN A 192 22.43 5.77 -7.63
CA ASN A 192 21.71 4.49 -7.60
C ASN A 192 22.60 3.27 -7.83
N ARG A 193 23.84 3.33 -7.34
CA ARG A 193 24.77 2.21 -7.40
C ARG A 193 24.51 1.28 -6.22
N VAL A 194 24.64 -0.01 -6.46
CA VAL A 194 24.48 -1.05 -5.42
C VAL A 194 25.59 -2.07 -5.56
N THR A 195 26.06 -2.61 -4.45
CA THR A 195 26.96 -3.76 -4.43
C THR A 195 26.50 -4.74 -3.38
N PHE A 196 26.50 -6.02 -3.72
CA PHE A 196 26.21 -7.10 -2.80
C PHE A 196 27.51 -7.85 -2.49
N SER A 197 27.68 -8.26 -1.24
CA SER A 197 28.90 -8.94 -0.81
C SER A 197 28.63 -9.99 0.26
N LYS A 198 29.60 -10.89 0.46
CA LYS A 198 29.51 -12.00 1.44
C LYS A 198 28.23 -12.83 1.26
N MET A 199 27.83 -13.04 0.01
CA MET A 199 26.61 -13.76 -0.32
C MET A 199 26.74 -15.24 0.03
N MET A 200 25.76 -15.76 0.74
CA MET A 200 25.66 -17.15 1.14
C MET A 200 24.23 -17.65 0.93
N HIS A 201 24.07 -18.92 0.56
CA HIS A 201 22.77 -19.57 0.46
C HIS A 201 22.77 -20.94 1.15
N THR A 202 21.58 -21.44 1.48
CA THR A 202 21.41 -22.82 1.93
C THR A 202 21.60 -23.80 0.75
N MET A 203 21.78 -25.09 1.04
CA MET A 203 22.00 -26.13 0.02
C MET A 203 20.89 -27.21 0.04
N MET A 204 19.64 -26.80 -0.04
CA MET A 204 18.50 -27.70 -0.27
C MET A 204 18.48 -28.13 -1.74
N ALA A 205 18.20 -29.41 -1.98
CA ALA A 205 18.02 -29.94 -3.32
C ALA A 205 16.57 -29.73 -3.78
N CYS A 206 16.37 -28.97 -4.86
CA CYS A 206 15.08 -28.85 -5.54
C CYS A 206 15.16 -29.39 -6.98
N PRO A 207 14.04 -29.88 -7.56
CA PRO A 207 14.03 -30.38 -8.94
C PRO A 207 14.44 -29.35 -10.00
N ASN A 208 14.22 -28.05 -9.73
CA ASN A 208 14.60 -26.95 -10.62
C ASN A 208 15.38 -25.89 -9.84
N MET A 209 16.61 -25.63 -10.27
CA MET A 209 17.53 -24.66 -9.66
C MET A 209 17.78 -23.44 -10.56
N THR A 210 17.15 -23.36 -11.73
CA THR A 210 17.41 -22.32 -12.73
C THR A 210 17.21 -20.91 -12.16
N VAL A 211 16.08 -20.69 -11.47
CA VAL A 211 15.77 -19.40 -10.84
C VAL A 211 16.78 -19.05 -9.77
N GLU A 212 17.25 -20.03 -8.99
CA GLU A 212 18.22 -19.78 -7.94
C GLU A 212 19.59 -19.40 -8.47
N THR A 213 20.12 -20.18 -9.40
CA THR A 213 21.41 -19.92 -10.01
C THR A 213 21.43 -18.54 -10.66
N GLU A 214 20.36 -18.18 -11.38
CA GLU A 214 20.29 -16.88 -12.06
C GLU A 214 20.11 -15.73 -11.05
N PHE A 215 19.30 -15.89 -10.00
CA PHE A 215 19.14 -14.85 -8.98
C PHE A 215 20.48 -14.58 -8.28
N MET A 216 21.20 -15.61 -7.83
CA MET A 216 22.49 -15.42 -7.16
C MET A 216 23.52 -14.76 -8.08
N LYS A 217 23.55 -15.12 -9.36
CA LYS A 217 24.40 -14.48 -10.37
C LYS A 217 24.05 -13.00 -10.54
N VAL A 218 22.77 -12.63 -10.59
CA VAL A 218 22.34 -11.23 -10.65
C VAL A 218 22.86 -10.45 -9.45
N LEU A 219 22.74 -10.99 -8.23
CA LEU A 219 23.26 -10.33 -7.03
C LEU A 219 24.78 -10.21 -7.05
N GLU A 220 25.50 -11.18 -7.62
CA GLU A 220 26.96 -11.12 -7.76
C GLU A 220 27.43 -10.01 -8.70
N VAL A 221 26.72 -9.78 -9.82
CA VAL A 221 27.23 -8.89 -10.88
C VAL A 221 26.59 -7.51 -10.89
N ALA A 222 25.37 -7.34 -10.36
CA ALA A 222 24.66 -6.06 -10.35
C ALA A 222 25.50 -4.95 -9.72
N ASP A 223 25.55 -3.80 -10.38
CA ASP A 223 26.30 -2.62 -9.91
C ASP A 223 25.44 -1.36 -9.77
N ASN A 224 24.19 -1.41 -10.24
CA ASN A 224 23.22 -0.33 -10.09
C ASN A 224 21.79 -0.85 -10.08
N TYR A 225 20.88 0.02 -9.66
CA TYR A 225 19.45 -0.24 -9.63
C TYR A 225 18.65 0.93 -10.18
N THR A 226 17.42 0.64 -10.59
CA THR A 226 16.40 1.65 -10.90
C THR A 226 15.17 1.34 -10.07
N LEU A 227 14.66 2.32 -9.33
CA LEU A 227 13.40 2.22 -8.60
C LEU A 227 12.47 3.31 -9.10
N VAL A 228 11.33 2.92 -9.66
CA VAL A 228 10.29 3.84 -10.14
C VAL A 228 8.94 3.18 -9.93
N ASN A 229 7.99 3.88 -9.31
CA ASN A 229 6.60 3.42 -9.15
C ASN A 229 6.48 2.02 -8.51
N GLY A 230 7.33 1.69 -7.54
CA GLY A 230 7.28 0.39 -6.85
C GLY A 230 7.81 -0.79 -7.68
N ILE A 231 8.53 -0.51 -8.78
CA ILE A 231 9.25 -1.50 -9.58
C ILE A 231 10.74 -1.29 -9.36
N LEU A 232 11.40 -2.30 -8.81
CA LEU A 232 12.85 -2.34 -8.65
C LEU A 232 13.47 -3.13 -9.80
N ASN A 233 14.47 -2.56 -10.45
CA ASN A 233 15.29 -3.22 -11.45
C ASN A 233 16.73 -3.29 -10.96
N LEU A 234 17.38 -4.45 -11.08
CA LEU A 234 18.82 -4.60 -10.88
C LEU A 234 19.52 -4.71 -12.25
N ASN A 235 20.58 -3.92 -12.43
CA ASN A 235 21.24 -3.76 -13.72
C ASN A 235 22.77 -3.91 -13.61
N LYS A 236 23.42 -4.06 -14.77
CA LYS A 236 24.88 -4.07 -14.93
C LYS A 236 25.30 -2.95 -15.88
N GLY A 237 26.09 -1.99 -15.39
CA GLY A 237 26.52 -0.83 -16.17
C GLY A 237 25.35 -0.12 -16.84
N ARG A 238 25.50 0.24 -18.12
CA ARG A 238 24.43 0.82 -18.96
C ARG A 238 23.63 -0.24 -19.74
N MET A 239 23.75 -1.52 -19.38
CA MET A 239 23.09 -2.62 -20.07
C MET A 239 21.60 -2.72 -19.69
N ALA A 240 20.88 -3.63 -20.36
CA ALA A 240 19.48 -3.94 -20.06
C ALA A 240 19.30 -4.51 -18.64
N THR A 241 18.09 -4.31 -18.09
CA THR A 241 17.64 -4.89 -16.82
C THR A 241 17.92 -6.39 -16.76
N MET A 242 18.61 -6.83 -15.69
CA MET A 242 18.88 -8.24 -15.48
C MET A 242 17.75 -8.90 -14.69
N ALA A 243 17.24 -8.21 -13.66
CA ALA A 243 16.12 -8.69 -12.86
C ALA A 243 15.17 -7.55 -12.52
N LYS A 244 13.87 -7.85 -12.61
CA LYS A 244 12.79 -6.94 -12.23
C LYS A 244 12.05 -7.51 -11.04
N PHE A 245 11.72 -6.64 -10.11
CA PHE A 245 11.03 -6.95 -8.86
C PHE A 245 9.86 -6.02 -8.64
N GLU A 246 8.85 -6.53 -7.96
CA GLU A 246 7.68 -5.79 -7.50
C GLU A 246 7.52 -5.98 -6.00
N VAL A 247 7.01 -4.96 -5.30
CA VAL A 247 6.77 -5.09 -3.86
C VAL A 247 5.61 -6.05 -3.59
N ASP A 248 5.82 -7.03 -2.71
CA ASP A 248 4.77 -7.95 -2.29
C ASP A 248 4.90 -8.28 -0.79
N TYR A 249 4.09 -7.62 0.03
CA TYR A 249 4.15 -7.74 1.49
C TYR A 249 3.74 -9.11 2.06
N PHE A 250 3.44 -10.11 1.21
CA PHE A 250 2.95 -11.43 1.60
C PHE A 250 3.85 -12.62 1.21
N VAL A 251 5.02 -12.37 0.60
CA VAL A 251 5.96 -13.43 0.16
C VAL A 251 6.72 -14.15 1.29
N ASN A 252 6.44 -13.80 2.56
CA ASN A 252 6.93 -14.48 3.75
C ASN A 252 6.03 -15.64 4.18
#